data_AF-A0A1X9ZAC6-F1
#
_entry.id   AF-A0A1X9ZAC6-F1
#
_cell.length_a   1.000
_cell.length_b   1.000
_cell.length_c   1.000
_cell.angle_alpha   90.00
_cell.angle_beta   90.00
_cell.angle_gamma   90.00
#
_symmetry.space_group_name_H-M   'P 1'
#
loop_
_entity.id
_entity.type
_entity.pdbx_description
1 polymer ?
#
loop_
_entity_poly.entity_id
_entity_poly.type
_entity_poly.pdbx_seq_one_letter_code
_entity_poly.pdbx_strand_id
1 'polypeptide(L)'
;MKKITLLLLMGMALLSCKKNKTSDCEKKMCTYQFASVGIRFVNNKGEATEVKDFKVVNQRTGEKLQANSSISINTIKGAFVVVDDGNIQSLSEEGDDLKITGTSVETSQTKSGIIKVSGGKCACHIDKISGPQQIAFD
;
A
#
# COMPACT_ATOMS: atom_id res chain seq x y z
N MET A 1 3.72 -22.15 48.53
CA MET A 1 2.94 -20.96 48.13
C MET A 1 3.78 -19.82 47.53
N LYS A 2 5.04 -19.57 47.95
CA LYS A 2 5.90 -18.48 47.41
C LYS A 2 6.32 -18.57 45.94
N LYS A 3 6.28 -19.77 45.31
CA LYS A 3 6.72 -19.95 43.91
C LYS A 3 5.65 -19.62 42.87
N ILE A 4 4.37 -19.66 43.25
CA ILE A 4 3.23 -19.36 42.36
C ILE A 4 3.03 -17.84 42.23
N THR A 5 3.34 -17.09 43.29
CA THR A 5 3.25 -15.62 43.30
C THR A 5 4.23 -14.97 42.34
N LEU A 6 5.40 -15.57 42.11
CA LEU A 6 6.40 -15.07 41.17
C LEU A 6 6.00 -15.29 39.70
N LEU A 7 5.27 -16.37 39.41
CA LEU A 7 4.75 -16.64 38.05
C LEU A 7 3.60 -15.70 37.66
N LEU A 8 2.75 -15.31 38.61
CA LEU A 8 1.66 -14.38 38.33
C LEU A 8 2.16 -12.95 38.03
N LEU A 9 3.25 -12.50 38.65
CA LEU A 9 3.83 -11.19 38.38
C LEU A 9 4.45 -11.09 36.97
N MET A 10 5.00 -12.19 36.44
CA MET A 10 5.63 -12.20 35.12
C MET A 10 4.60 -12.11 33.98
N GLY A 11 3.37 -12.60 34.20
CA GLY A 11 2.30 -12.60 33.18
C GLY A 11 1.67 -11.23 32.92
N MET A 12 1.69 -10.31 33.89
CA MET A 12 1.09 -8.98 33.75
C MET A 12 1.98 -7.98 32.97
N ALA A 13 3.29 -8.25 32.86
CA ALA A 13 4.22 -7.37 32.15
C ALA A 13 4.05 -7.39 30.62
N LEU A 14 3.38 -8.41 30.06
CA LEU A 14 3.18 -8.55 28.61
C LEU A 14 1.91 -7.83 28.09
N LEU A 15 1.08 -7.28 28.97
CA LEU A 15 -0.18 -6.62 28.60
C LEU A 15 -0.08 -5.08 28.50
N SER A 16 1.09 -4.48 28.77
CA SER A 16 1.21 -3.01 28.89
C SER A 16 1.73 -2.28 27.64
N CYS A 17 1.66 -2.88 26.45
CA CYS A 17 1.91 -2.16 25.20
C CYS A 17 0.61 -1.59 24.62
N LYS A 18 0.01 -0.59 25.29
CA LYS A 18 -0.92 0.32 24.62
C LYS A 18 -0.10 1.39 23.92
N LYS A 19 0.01 1.31 22.58
CA LYS A 19 0.51 2.43 21.78
C LYS A 19 -0.37 3.65 22.06
N ASN A 20 0.21 4.70 22.65
CA ASN A 20 -0.46 5.99 22.81
C ASN A 20 -0.73 6.57 21.41
N LYS A 21 -1.96 6.46 20.92
CA LYS A 21 -2.41 7.17 19.71
C LYS A 21 -2.97 8.53 20.09
N THR A 22 -2.08 9.45 20.48
CA THR A 22 -2.37 10.88 20.52
C THR A 22 -1.20 11.63 19.92
N SER A 23 -1.03 11.48 18.60
CA SER A 23 -0.20 12.39 17.84
C SER A 23 -1.08 13.54 17.36
N ASP A 24 -0.83 14.72 17.92
CA ASP A 24 -1.44 15.99 17.55
C ASP A 24 -0.87 16.43 16.18
N CYS A 25 -1.29 15.72 15.12
CA CYS A 25 -0.69 15.82 13.79
C CYS A 25 -1.02 17.13 13.06
N GLU A 26 -1.93 17.92 13.63
CA GLU A 26 -2.30 19.25 13.15
C GLU A 26 -1.13 20.24 13.17
N LYS A 27 -0.09 19.99 13.98
CA LYS A 27 1.11 20.84 14.06
C LYS A 27 2.27 20.35 13.17
N LYS A 28 2.07 19.28 12.40
CA LYS A 28 3.13 18.71 11.56
C LYS A 28 3.30 19.56 10.30
N MET A 29 4.48 20.14 10.09
CA MET A 29 4.82 20.77 8.82
C MET A 29 5.21 19.70 7.80
N CYS A 30 4.57 19.72 6.64
CA CYS A 30 4.87 18.85 5.52
C CYS A 30 5.58 19.62 4.41
N THR A 31 6.39 18.93 3.62
CA THR A 31 7.02 19.53 2.44
C THR A 31 6.00 19.63 1.30
N TYR A 32 6.26 20.49 0.31
CA TYR A 32 5.44 20.60 -0.91
C TYR A 32 5.75 19.50 -1.95
N GLN A 33 6.38 18.39 -1.54
CA GLN A 33 6.63 17.27 -2.43
C GLN A 33 5.31 16.54 -2.75
N PHE A 34 5.23 15.92 -3.92
CA PHE A 34 4.14 15.04 -4.28
C PHE A 34 4.69 13.63 -4.48
N ALA A 35 4.13 12.65 -3.78
CA ALA A 35 4.51 11.25 -3.90
C ALA A 35 3.44 10.44 -4.63
N SER A 36 3.90 9.48 -5.42
CA SER A 36 3.07 8.51 -6.12
C SER A 36 3.76 7.15 -6.15
N VAL A 37 3.00 6.08 -5.99
CA VAL A 37 3.50 4.70 -6.09
C VAL A 37 3.02 4.09 -7.40
N GLY A 38 3.97 3.76 -8.27
CA GLY A 38 3.70 3.13 -9.55
C GLY A 38 3.98 1.63 -9.58
N ILE A 39 3.44 0.95 -10.58
CA ILE A 39 3.77 -0.43 -10.94
C ILE A 39 3.84 -0.61 -12.45
N ARG A 40 4.67 -1.56 -12.91
CA ARG A 40 4.76 -1.94 -14.33
C ARG A 40 4.15 -3.31 -14.59
N PHE A 41 3.37 -3.45 -15.64
CA PHE A 41 2.99 -4.74 -16.20
C PHE A 41 3.91 -5.07 -17.37
N VAL A 42 4.47 -6.28 -17.36
CA VAL A 42 5.42 -6.74 -18.38
C VAL A 42 5.01 -8.10 -18.95
N ASN A 43 5.33 -8.36 -20.21
CA ASN A 43 5.19 -9.68 -20.81
C ASN A 43 6.29 -10.64 -20.31
N ASN A 44 6.28 -11.88 -20.80
CA ASN A 44 7.27 -12.91 -20.45
C ASN A 44 8.71 -12.62 -20.91
N LYS A 45 8.91 -11.61 -21.75
CA LYS A 45 10.23 -11.09 -22.16
C LYS A 45 10.68 -9.90 -21.31
N GLY A 46 9.86 -9.47 -20.33
CA GLY A 46 10.13 -8.31 -19.50
C GLY A 46 9.81 -6.97 -20.17
N GLU A 47 9.17 -6.97 -21.34
CA GLU A 47 8.78 -5.76 -22.07
C GLU A 47 7.43 -5.25 -21.55
N ALA A 48 7.26 -3.92 -21.51
CA ALA A 48 6.00 -3.34 -21.02
C ALA A 48 4.81 -3.76 -21.89
N THR A 49 3.74 -4.24 -21.24
CA THR A 49 2.54 -4.74 -21.91
C THR A 49 1.28 -4.00 -21.46
N GLU A 50 0.29 -3.95 -22.34
CA GLU A 50 -0.98 -3.30 -22.06
C GLU A 50 -1.89 -4.20 -21.23
N VAL A 51 -2.57 -3.60 -20.25
CA VAL A 51 -3.57 -4.31 -19.44
C VAL A 51 -4.89 -3.55 -19.40
N LYS A 52 -5.97 -4.32 -19.39
CA LYS A 52 -7.33 -3.86 -19.10
C LYS A 52 -7.76 -4.29 -17.70
N ASP A 53 -8.90 -3.78 -17.27
CA ASP A 53 -9.50 -4.09 -15.96
C ASP A 53 -8.55 -3.83 -14.78
N PHE A 54 -7.68 -2.82 -14.91
CA PHE A 54 -6.76 -2.42 -13.86
C PHE A 54 -7.55 -1.99 -12.62
N LYS A 55 -7.19 -2.57 -11.48
CA LYS A 55 -7.80 -2.21 -10.19
C LYS A 55 -6.81 -2.36 -9.05
N VAL A 56 -7.00 -1.50 -8.06
CA VAL A 56 -6.26 -1.50 -6.80
C VAL A 56 -7.28 -1.62 -5.67
N VAL A 57 -7.08 -2.60 -4.78
CA VAL A 57 -7.98 -2.84 -3.65
C VAL A 57 -7.18 -2.88 -2.36
N ASN A 58 -7.52 -2.00 -1.43
CA ASN A 58 -6.98 -2.05 -0.06
C ASN A 58 -7.53 -3.31 0.63
N GLN A 59 -6.65 -4.25 0.99
CA GLN A 59 -7.07 -5.51 1.60
C GLN A 59 -7.58 -5.35 3.04
N ARG A 60 -7.23 -4.25 3.73
CA ARG A 60 -7.73 -3.95 5.08
C ARG A 60 -9.19 -3.47 5.05
N THR A 61 -9.53 -2.59 4.11
CA THR A 61 -10.87 -1.97 4.05
C THR A 61 -11.80 -2.61 3.02
N GLY A 62 -11.24 -3.33 2.04
CA GLY A 62 -11.98 -3.84 0.87
C GLY A 62 -12.29 -2.77 -0.17
N GLU A 63 -11.89 -1.52 0.05
CA GLU A 63 -12.20 -0.40 -0.84
C GLU A 63 -11.32 -0.43 -2.08
N LYS A 64 -11.93 -0.02 -3.20
CA LYS A 64 -11.19 0.26 -4.44
C LYS A 64 -10.52 1.61 -4.30
N LEU A 65 -9.22 1.68 -4.60
CA LEU A 65 -8.46 2.91 -4.63
C LEU A 65 -8.27 3.36 -6.08
N GLN A 66 -8.29 4.67 -6.29
CA GLN A 66 -7.90 5.32 -7.53
C GLN A 66 -6.97 6.48 -7.22
N ALA A 67 -5.82 6.52 -7.87
CA ALA A 67 -4.91 7.65 -7.79
C ALA A 67 -5.48 8.82 -8.59
N ASN A 68 -5.42 10.04 -8.05
CA ASN A 68 -5.88 11.24 -8.74
C ASN A 68 -5.04 11.53 -10.00
N SER A 69 -3.76 11.18 -9.94
CA SER A 69 -2.79 11.28 -11.03
C SER A 69 -2.88 10.14 -12.06
N SER A 70 -3.81 9.19 -11.92
CA SER A 70 -3.97 8.07 -12.87
C SER A 70 -4.27 8.51 -14.31
N ILE A 71 -4.73 9.76 -14.50
CA ILE A 71 -5.04 10.32 -15.82
C ILE A 71 -3.77 10.59 -16.65
N SER A 72 -2.61 10.88 -16.04
CA SER A 72 -1.39 11.29 -16.78
C SER A 72 -0.44 10.14 -17.15
N ILE A 73 -0.43 9.02 -16.40
CA ILE A 73 0.46 7.86 -16.68
C ILE A 73 -0.12 6.88 -17.70
N ASN A 74 -1.42 6.98 -18.04
CA ASN A 74 -2.04 6.18 -19.11
C ASN A 74 -1.41 6.36 -20.51
N THR A 75 -0.44 7.25 -20.67
CA THR A 75 0.33 7.43 -21.92
C THR A 75 1.55 6.49 -22.04
N ILE A 76 2.02 5.89 -20.93
CA ILE A 76 3.18 5.01 -20.93
C ILE A 76 2.70 3.55 -20.87
N LYS A 77 2.93 2.80 -21.95
CA LYS A 77 2.54 1.38 -22.05
C LYS A 77 2.99 0.62 -20.80
N GLY A 78 2.05 -0.07 -20.15
CA GLY A 78 2.28 -0.94 -19.01
C GLY A 78 2.60 -0.25 -17.68
N ALA A 79 2.72 1.07 -17.59
CA ALA A 79 2.95 1.77 -16.33
C ALA A 79 1.63 2.30 -15.74
N PHE A 80 1.42 2.09 -14.44
CA PHE A 80 0.20 2.51 -13.75
C PHE A 80 0.54 3.15 -12.40
N VAL A 81 -0.15 4.24 -12.06
CA VAL A 81 -0.15 4.76 -10.68
C VAL A 81 -1.13 3.91 -9.87
N VAL A 82 -0.61 3.33 -8.78
CA VAL A 82 -1.39 2.52 -7.84
C VAL A 82 -2.13 3.44 -6.86
N VAL A 83 -1.39 4.37 -6.25
CA VAL A 83 -1.88 5.38 -5.30
C VAL A 83 -0.97 6.62 -5.35
N ASP A 84 -1.50 7.76 -4.95
CA ASP A 84 -0.74 9.00 -4.75
C ASP A 84 -1.12 9.68 -3.42
N ASP A 85 -0.53 10.85 -3.14
CA ASP A 85 -0.82 11.62 -1.92
C ASP A 85 -2.31 11.98 -1.76
N GLY A 86 -3.11 11.95 -2.83
CA GLY A 86 -4.56 12.08 -2.75
C GLY A 86 -5.24 10.91 -2.01
N ASN A 87 -4.58 9.76 -1.91
CA ASN A 87 -5.06 8.57 -1.20
C ASN A 87 -4.55 8.47 0.24
N ILE A 88 -3.81 9.46 0.75
CA ILE A 88 -3.12 9.35 2.04
C ILE A 88 -4.07 8.98 3.19
N GLN A 89 -5.28 9.56 3.23
CA GLN A 89 -6.26 9.29 4.28
C GLN A 89 -6.99 7.94 4.15
N SER A 90 -6.88 7.29 2.98
CA SER A 90 -7.44 5.95 2.73
C SER A 90 -6.48 4.82 3.17
N LEU A 91 -5.28 5.17 3.63
CA LEU A 91 -4.23 4.24 4.04
C LEU A 91 -3.98 4.32 5.56
N SER A 92 -3.46 3.25 6.15
CA SER A 92 -3.02 3.24 7.54
C SER A 92 -1.56 3.70 7.70
N GLU A 93 -1.22 4.18 8.90
CA GLU A 93 0.16 4.55 9.27
C GLU A 93 1.09 3.33 9.33
N GLU A 94 0.54 2.18 9.71
CA GLU A 94 1.26 0.91 9.77
C GLU A 94 1.46 0.25 8.39
N GLY A 95 0.84 0.81 7.35
CA GLY A 95 0.86 0.31 5.99
C GLY A 95 -0.23 -0.71 5.70
N ASP A 96 -0.86 -0.54 4.55
CA ASP A 96 -1.90 -1.43 4.04
C ASP A 96 -1.40 -2.25 2.85
N ASP A 97 -1.83 -3.51 2.80
CA ASP A 97 -1.61 -4.37 1.65
C ASP A 97 -2.60 -3.99 0.54
N LEU A 98 -2.07 -3.54 -0.59
CA LEU A 98 -2.83 -3.17 -1.77
C LEU A 98 -2.70 -4.28 -2.80
N LYS A 99 -3.82 -4.94 -3.10
CA LYS A 99 -3.89 -5.92 -4.18
C LYS A 99 -4.10 -5.19 -5.50
N ILE A 100 -3.14 -5.34 -6.38
CA ILE A 100 -3.15 -4.79 -7.73
C ILE A 100 -3.54 -5.93 -8.67
N THR A 101 -4.47 -5.68 -9.58
CA THR A 101 -4.89 -6.65 -10.59
C THR A 101 -4.88 -5.98 -11.96
N GLY A 102 -4.42 -6.70 -12.98
CA GLY A 102 -4.54 -6.32 -14.38
C GLY A 102 -4.71 -7.54 -15.27
N THR A 103 -5.44 -7.39 -16.36
CA THR A 103 -5.64 -8.42 -17.37
C THR A 103 -4.90 -8.06 -18.63
N SER A 104 -3.95 -8.89 -19.07
CA SER A 104 -3.23 -8.70 -20.33
C SER A 104 -4.22 -8.59 -21.49
N VAL A 105 -4.07 -7.55 -22.31
CA VAL A 105 -4.88 -7.41 -23.54
C VAL A 105 -4.47 -8.46 -24.58
N GLU A 106 -3.18 -8.82 -24.62
CA GLU A 106 -2.61 -9.75 -25.59
C GLU A 106 -2.99 -11.22 -25.29
N THR A 107 -2.91 -11.63 -24.02
CA THR A 107 -3.09 -13.05 -23.63
C THR A 107 -4.40 -13.32 -22.88
N SER A 108 -5.17 -12.29 -22.54
CA SER A 108 -6.34 -12.38 -21.64
C SER A 108 -6.04 -12.95 -20.25
N GLN A 109 -4.77 -13.12 -19.90
CA GLN A 109 -4.37 -13.59 -18.57
C GLN A 109 -4.57 -12.49 -17.54
N THR A 110 -5.22 -12.79 -16.41
CA THR A 110 -5.29 -11.89 -15.26
C THR A 110 -4.18 -12.23 -14.27
N LYS A 111 -3.39 -11.24 -13.87
CA LYS A 111 -2.39 -11.38 -12.81
C LYS A 111 -2.56 -10.33 -11.72
N SER A 112 -2.03 -10.66 -10.56
CA SER A 112 -2.04 -9.80 -9.39
C SER A 112 -0.71 -9.77 -8.66
N GLY A 113 -0.44 -8.62 -8.04
CA GLY A 113 0.64 -8.43 -7.09
C GLY A 113 0.11 -7.72 -5.85
N ILE A 114 0.81 -7.87 -4.73
CA ILE A 114 0.51 -7.16 -3.49
C ILE A 114 1.70 -6.27 -3.16
N ILE A 115 1.43 -4.99 -2.96
CA ILE A 115 2.40 -4.04 -2.40
C ILE A 115 1.89 -3.55 -1.05
N LYS A 116 2.81 -3.16 -0.18
CA LYS A 116 2.46 -2.52 1.10
C LYS A 116 2.75 -1.03 1.02
N VAL A 117 1.75 -0.20 1.31
CA VAL A 117 1.86 1.26 1.25
C VAL A 117 1.33 1.89 2.54
N SER A 118 2.09 2.79 3.15
CA SER A 118 1.67 3.59 4.30
C SER A 118 1.15 4.96 3.89
N GLY A 119 0.23 5.46 4.72
CA GLY A 119 -0.26 6.83 4.72
C GLY A 119 -0.86 7.14 6.09
N GLY A 120 -2.08 7.62 6.12
CA GLY A 120 -2.83 7.88 7.34
C GLY A 120 -2.75 9.32 7.84
N LYS A 121 -3.44 9.56 8.95
CA LYS A 121 -3.73 10.91 9.48
C LYS A 121 -2.46 11.75 9.67
N CYS A 122 -1.36 11.12 10.08
CA CYS A 122 -0.12 11.82 10.40
C CYS A 122 0.96 11.72 9.32
N ALA A 123 0.68 11.05 8.21
CA ALA A 123 1.59 10.99 7.08
C ALA A 123 1.53 12.30 6.29
N CYS A 124 2.69 12.78 5.86
CA CYS A 124 2.77 13.92 4.93
C CYS A 124 2.66 13.45 3.48
N HIS A 125 3.23 12.29 3.19
CA HIS A 125 3.22 11.65 1.88
C HIS A 125 2.93 10.16 2.06
N ILE A 126 2.45 9.54 1.00
CA ILE A 126 2.41 8.08 0.95
C ILE A 126 3.83 7.51 0.79
N ASP A 127 4.04 6.29 1.28
CA ASP A 127 5.31 5.59 1.09
C ASP A 127 5.12 4.10 0.82
N LYS A 128 5.88 3.57 -0.14
CA LYS A 128 5.86 2.13 -0.45
C LYS A 128 6.83 1.41 0.48
N ILE A 129 6.27 0.64 1.40
CA ILE A 129 7.02 -0.16 2.36
C ILE A 129 7.62 -1.41 1.69
N SER A 130 6.85 -2.12 0.87
CA SER A 130 7.31 -3.38 0.26
C SER A 130 6.48 -3.81 -0.97
N GLY A 131 6.92 -4.89 -1.60
CA GLY A 131 6.25 -5.52 -2.74
C GLY A 131 6.91 -5.22 -4.10
N PRO A 132 6.42 -5.86 -5.17
CA PRO A 132 7.09 -5.83 -6.46
C PRO A 132 7.00 -4.45 -7.14
N GLN A 133 7.98 -4.15 -7.99
CA GLN A 133 7.93 -2.99 -8.89
C GLN A 133 7.22 -3.33 -10.22
N GLN A 134 7.08 -4.62 -10.53
CA GLN A 134 6.47 -5.11 -11.75
C GLN A 134 5.67 -6.39 -11.54
N ILE A 135 4.65 -6.60 -12.37
CA ILE A 135 3.86 -7.83 -12.48
C ILE A 135 4.10 -8.39 -13.88
N ALA A 136 4.71 -9.57 -13.97
CA ALA A 136 5.05 -10.22 -15.23
C ALA A 136 4.01 -11.28 -15.62
N PHE A 137 3.52 -11.24 -16.85
CA PHE A 137 2.68 -12.28 -17.47
C PHE A 137 3.53 -13.46 -17.97
N ASP A 138 2.88 -14.61 -18.16
CA ASP A 138 3.51 -15.84 -18.67
C ASP A 138 3.67 -15.83 -20.20
#